data_AF-A0A836VYL8-F1
#
_entry.id   AF-A0A836VYL8-F1
#
_cell.length_a   1.000
_cell.length_b   1.000
_cell.length_c   1.000
_cell.angle_alpha   90.00
_cell.angle_beta   90.00
_cell.angle_gamma   90.00
#
_symmetry.space_group_name_H-M   'P 1'
#
loop_
_entity.id
_entity.type
_entity.pdbx_description
1 polymer ?
#
loop_
_entity_poly.entity_id
_entity_poly.type
_entity_poly.pdbx_seq_one_letter_code
_entity_poly.pdbx_strand_id
1 'polypeptide(L)'
;FFDIPYPFLFGILAFLFNYIPVIGSIIAAIPAVFITFVTYGLEIFVYITIGYVIINNVISNVLEPKLMGDGLDLSPAVVFFSLLLWGWVFGAVGMFLAAPLTMVLKLALLSSKKTKWLGVLLSKK
;
A
#
# COMPACT_ATOMS: atom_id res chain seq x y z
N PHE A 1 -16.21 12.71 21.80
CA PHE A 1 -14.84 13.29 21.86
C PHE A 1 -14.40 13.90 20.53
N PHE A 2 -14.91 13.47 19.35
CA PHE A 2 -14.76 14.28 18.11
C PHE A 2 -16.01 14.44 17.23
N ASP A 3 -17.16 13.81 17.54
CA ASP A 3 -18.43 13.92 16.76
C ASP A 3 -18.30 13.93 15.24
N ILE A 4 -17.28 13.23 14.72
CA ILE A 4 -17.08 13.12 13.27
C ILE A 4 -18.21 12.25 12.73
N PRO A 5 -18.97 12.72 11.73
CA PRO A 5 -20.06 11.95 11.18
C PRO A 5 -19.54 10.70 10.46
N TYR A 6 -20.26 9.59 10.60
CA TYR A 6 -20.03 8.32 9.89
C TYR A 6 -18.63 7.67 10.05
N PRO A 7 -18.08 7.53 11.27
CA PRO A 7 -16.74 6.96 11.46
C PRO A 7 -16.63 5.53 10.94
N PHE A 8 -17.70 4.73 11.06
CA PHE A 8 -17.74 3.37 10.53
C PHE A 8 -17.69 3.30 9.01
N LEU A 9 -18.36 4.23 8.30
CA LEU A 9 -18.33 4.30 6.84
C LEU A 9 -16.90 4.55 6.35
N PHE A 10 -16.23 5.53 6.94
CA PHE A 10 -14.85 5.86 6.58
C PHE A 10 -13.87 4.76 6.97
N GLY A 11 -14.10 4.05 8.08
CA GLY A 11 -13.33 2.87 8.45
C GLY A 11 -13.45 1.74 7.42
N ILE A 12 -14.66 1.45 6.93
CA ILE A 12 -14.90 0.43 5.89
C ILE A 12 -14.31 0.86 4.55
N LEU A 13 -14.48 2.11 4.14
CA LEU A 13 -13.85 2.64 2.93
C LEU A 13 -12.33 2.58 3.02
N ALA A 14 -11.76 2.94 4.17
CA ALA A 14 -10.33 2.82 4.40
C ALA A 14 -9.87 1.36 4.30
N PHE A 15 -10.59 0.42 4.91
CA PHE A 15 -10.29 -1.01 4.79
C PHE A 15 -10.35 -1.47 3.32
N LEU A 16 -11.41 -1.12 2.58
CA LEU A 16 -11.59 -1.51 1.18
C LEU A 16 -10.54 -0.90 0.27
N PHE A 17 -10.17 0.37 0.45
CA PHE A 17 -9.14 0.99 -0.37
C PHE A 17 -7.75 0.50 -0.01
N ASN A 18 -7.43 0.28 1.28
CA ASN A 18 -6.13 -0.24 1.71
C ASN A 18 -5.79 -1.65 1.19
N TYR A 19 -6.71 -2.32 0.49
CA TYR A 19 -6.38 -3.52 -0.28
C TYR A 19 -5.33 -3.29 -1.38
N ILE A 20 -5.17 -2.05 -1.87
CA ILE A 20 -4.12 -1.68 -2.81
C ILE A 20 -2.99 -1.02 -2.00
N PRO A 21 -1.83 -1.69 -1.82
CA PRO A 21 -0.73 -1.15 -1.03
C PRO A 21 -0.33 0.25 -1.51
N VAL A 22 -0.09 1.17 -0.56
CA VAL A 22 0.28 2.59 -0.78
C VAL A 22 -0.83 3.47 -1.39
N ILE A 23 -1.41 3.06 -2.51
CA ILE A 23 -2.43 3.86 -3.23
C ILE A 23 -3.75 3.90 -2.44
N GLY A 24 -4.12 2.77 -1.84
CA GLY A 24 -5.33 2.60 -1.07
C GLY A 24 -5.45 3.54 0.11
N SER A 25 -4.39 3.62 0.91
CA SER A 25 -4.31 4.50 2.08
C SER A 25 -4.44 5.96 1.66
N ILE A 26 -3.75 6.37 0.59
CA ILE A 26 -3.81 7.74 0.07
C ILE A 26 -5.23 8.08 -0.38
N ILE A 27 -5.86 7.21 -1.18
CA ILE A 27 -7.22 7.45 -1.68
C ILE A 27 -8.24 7.47 -0.53
N ALA A 28 -8.10 6.59 0.45
CA ALA A 28 -8.95 6.55 1.64
C ALA A 28 -8.84 7.83 2.50
N ALA A 29 -7.66 8.43 2.55
CA ALA A 29 -7.41 9.63 3.34
C ALA A 29 -8.11 10.87 2.76
N ILE A 30 -8.19 10.99 1.42
CA ILE A 30 -8.72 12.17 0.73
C ILE A 30 -10.10 12.60 1.24
N PRO A 31 -11.16 11.76 1.22
CA PRO A 31 -12.48 12.17 1.66
C PRO A 31 -12.53 12.50 3.16
N ALA A 32 -11.81 11.76 4.00
CA ALA A 32 -11.79 11.99 5.45
C ALA A 32 -11.12 13.32 5.81
N VAL A 33 -9.99 13.61 5.17
CA VAL A 33 -9.22 14.84 5.35
C VAL A 33 -9.97 16.04 4.78
N PHE A 34 -10.63 15.89 3.63
CA PHE A 34 -11.43 16.94 3.00
C PHE A 34 -12.67 17.33 3.83
N ILE A 35 -13.42 16.36 4.36
CA ILE A 35 -14.57 16.62 5.23
C ILE A 35 -14.14 17.32 6.51
N THR A 36 -13.02 16.88 7.10
CA THR A 36 -12.47 17.51 8.30
C THR A 36 -12.14 18.98 8.07
N PHE A 37 -11.51 19.30 6.93
CA PHE A 37 -11.20 20.68 6.55
C PHE A 37 -12.44 21.56 6.46
N VAL A 38 -13.48 21.06 5.77
CA VAL A 38 -14.71 21.81 5.53
C VAL A 38 -15.52 22.01 6.81
N THR A 39 -15.54 21.03 7.72
CA THR A 39 -16.41 21.05 8.91
C THR A 39 -15.76 21.69 10.14
N TYR A 40 -14.45 21.51 10.33
CA TYR A 40 -13.78 21.87 11.59
C TYR A 40 -12.65 22.91 11.44
N GLY A 41 -12.40 23.39 10.23
CA GLY A 41 -11.39 24.42 9.95
C GLY A 41 -9.95 23.90 9.93
N LEU A 42 -9.00 24.82 9.66
CA LEU A 42 -7.61 24.49 9.34
C LEU A 42 -6.86 23.83 10.52
N GLU A 43 -7.12 24.25 11.75
CA GLU A 43 -6.40 23.76 12.93
C GLU A 43 -6.65 22.26 13.17
N ILE A 44 -7.92 21.86 13.27
CA ILE A 44 -8.33 20.45 13.48
C ILE A 44 -7.94 19.58 12.28
N PHE A 45 -8.02 20.13 11.07
CA PHE A 45 -7.54 19.47 9.85
C PHE A 45 -6.06 19.09 9.93
N VAL A 46 -5.20 20.02 10.36
CA VAL A 46 -3.76 19.76 10.47
C VAL A 46 -3.49 18.66 11.49
N TYR A 47 -4.13 18.71 12.65
CA TYR A 47 -3.97 17.68 13.69
C TYR A 47 -4.37 16.29 13.21
N ILE A 48 -5.55 16.15 12.59
CA ILE A 48 -6.04 14.86 12.10
C ILE A 48 -5.18 14.33 10.95
N THR A 49 -4.76 15.19 10.02
CA THR A 49 -3.92 14.79 8.89
C THR A 49 -2.56 14.29 9.37
N ILE A 50 -1.93 14.99 10.31
CA ILE A 50 -0.64 14.58 10.89
C ILE A 50 -0.81 13.23 11.62
N GLY A 51 -1.85 13.08 12.43
CA GLY A 51 -2.15 11.82 13.12
C GLY A 51 -2.32 10.66 12.14
N TYR A 52 -3.10 10.86 11.07
CA TYR A 52 -3.29 9.86 10.01
C TYR A 52 -1.97 9.48 9.35
N VAL A 53 -1.15 10.45 8.95
CA VAL A 53 0.14 10.21 8.29
C VAL A 53 1.08 9.43 9.21
N ILE A 54 1.17 9.77 10.49
CA ILE A 54 2.02 9.07 11.45
C ILE A 54 1.54 7.62 11.61
N ILE A 55 0.25 7.41 11.88
CA ILE A 55 -0.32 6.07 12.05
C ILE A 55 -0.09 5.23 10.78
N ASN A 56 -0.39 5.79 9.60
CA ASN A 56 -0.24 5.09 8.34
C ASN A 56 1.21 4.73 8.05
N ASN A 57 2.16 5.63 8.36
CA ASN A 57 3.59 5.34 8.21
C ASN A 57 4.06 4.23 9.16
N VAL A 58 3.61 4.25 10.42
CA VAL A 58 3.96 3.20 11.39
C VAL A 58 3.39 1.86 10.95
N ILE A 59 2.13 1.81 10.51
CA ILE A 59 1.50 0.58 10.01
C ILE A 59 2.25 0.08 8.77
N SER A 60 2.40 0.92 7.75
CA SER A 60 2.96 0.52 6.44
C SER A 60 4.46 0.21 6.49
N ASN A 61 5.26 0.98 7.25
CA ASN A 61 6.73 0.84 7.23
C ASN A 61 7.30 0.04 8.40
N VAL A 62 6.54 -0.16 9.48
CA VAL A 62 7.05 -0.83 10.69
C VAL A 62 6.23 -2.07 11.03
N LEU A 63 4.90 -1.94 11.10
CA LEU A 63 4.03 -3.03 11.55
C LEU A 63 3.88 -4.11 10.47
N GLU A 64 3.57 -3.72 9.24
CA GLU A 64 3.43 -4.62 8.10
C GLU A 64 4.71 -5.45 7.87
N PRO A 65 5.92 -4.86 7.76
CA PRO A 65 7.14 -5.65 7.57
C PRO A 65 7.44 -6.59 8.74
N LYS A 66 7.16 -6.14 9.98
CA LYS A 66 7.46 -6.91 11.19
C LYS A 66 6.49 -8.07 11.39
N LEU A 67 5.24 -7.93 10.96
CA LEU A 67 4.23 -8.99 10.98
C LEU A 67 4.37 -9.94 9.79
N MET A 68 4.78 -9.42 8.63
CA MET A 68 4.92 -10.22 7.41
C MET A 68 6.24 -11.01 7.33
N GLY A 69 7.25 -10.68 8.16
CA GLY A 69 8.47 -11.48 8.38
C GLY A 69 9.33 -11.66 7.13
N ASP A 70 10.48 -10.98 7.06
CA ASP A 70 11.38 -10.95 5.87
C ASP A 70 10.59 -10.79 4.56
N GLY A 71 10.14 -9.56 4.32
CA GLY A 71 9.44 -9.18 3.08
C GLY A 71 10.14 -9.72 1.83
N LEU A 72 9.35 -9.96 0.78
CA LEU A 72 9.54 -10.77 -0.44
C LEU A 72 10.87 -10.65 -1.25
N ASP A 73 11.91 -10.02 -0.70
CA ASP A 73 13.17 -9.61 -1.34
C ASP A 73 12.90 -8.92 -2.68
N LEU A 74 11.93 -8.01 -2.69
CA LEU A 74 11.59 -7.20 -3.85
C LEU A 74 11.94 -5.75 -3.55
N SER A 75 12.60 -5.08 -4.50
CA SER A 75 12.83 -3.64 -4.37
C SER A 75 11.50 -2.87 -4.45
N PRO A 76 11.35 -1.73 -3.74
CA PRO A 76 10.12 -0.94 -3.79
C PRO A 76 9.70 -0.53 -5.21
N ALA A 77 10.68 -0.25 -6.08
CA ALA A 77 10.43 0.04 -7.49
C ALA A 77 9.80 -1.15 -8.22
N VAL A 78 10.30 -2.37 -7.98
CA VAL A 78 9.76 -3.59 -8.57
C VAL A 78 8.32 -3.84 -8.09
N VAL A 79 8.03 -3.60 -6.82
CA VAL A 79 6.65 -3.70 -6.29
C VAL A 79 5.73 -2.70 -6.99
N PHE A 80 6.16 -1.45 -7.16
CA PHE A 80 5.38 -0.43 -7.86
C PHE A 80 5.09 -0.82 -9.33
N PHE A 81 6.12 -1.23 -10.09
CA PHE A 81 5.92 -1.70 -11.46
C PHE A 81 5.07 -2.97 -11.54
N SER A 82 5.18 -3.85 -10.55
CA SER A 82 4.35 -5.06 -10.46
C SER A 82 2.88 -4.72 -10.26
N LEU A 83 2.56 -3.72 -9.43
CA LEU A 83 1.19 -3.25 -9.25
C LEU A 83 0.58 -2.74 -10.57
N LEU A 84 1.36 -1.99 -11.34
CA LEU A 84 0.92 -1.51 -12.67
C LEU A 84 0.73 -2.67 -13.65
N LEU A 85 1.72 -3.58 -13.72
CA LEU A 85 1.71 -4.71 -14.65
C LEU A 85 0.56 -5.66 -14.35
N TRP A 86 0.49 -6.19 -13.12
CA TRP A 86 -0.54 -7.16 -12.75
C TRP A 86 -1.92 -6.51 -12.62
N GLY A 87 -1.98 -5.24 -12.21
CA GLY A 87 -3.21 -4.46 -12.24
C GLY A 87 -3.77 -4.28 -13.65
N TRP A 88 -2.90 -4.12 -14.66
CA TRP A 88 -3.33 -4.08 -16.05
C TRP A 88 -3.80 -5.45 -16.57
N VAL A 89 -3.15 -6.54 -16.15
CA VAL A 89 -3.48 -7.91 -16.60
C VAL A 89 -4.78 -8.45 -15.98
N PHE A 90 -4.96 -8.30 -14.66
CA PHE A 90 -6.07 -8.93 -13.91
C PHE A 90 -6.94 -7.92 -13.14
N GLY A 91 -6.77 -6.62 -13.36
CA GLY A 91 -7.51 -5.58 -12.65
C GLY A 91 -7.20 -5.54 -11.15
N ALA A 92 -8.21 -5.27 -10.32
CA ALA A 92 -8.05 -5.14 -8.87
C ALA A 92 -7.47 -6.41 -8.21
N VAL A 93 -7.86 -7.59 -8.70
CA VAL A 93 -7.32 -8.88 -8.21
C VAL A 93 -5.83 -8.98 -8.48
N GLY A 94 -5.37 -8.51 -9.64
CA GLY A 94 -3.95 -8.46 -10.00
C GLY A 94 -3.15 -7.51 -9.13
N MET A 95 -3.72 -6.37 -8.75
CA MET A 95 -3.06 -5.44 -7.81
C MET A 95 -2.89 -6.07 -6.43
N PHE A 96 -3.89 -6.79 -5.92
CA PHE A 96 -3.81 -7.50 -4.65
C PHE A 96 -2.74 -8.59 -4.65
N LEU A 97 -2.64 -9.34 -5.75
CA LEU A 97 -1.68 -10.45 -5.90
C LEU A 97 -0.34 -10.02 -6.52
N ALA A 98 -0.11 -8.73 -6.75
CA ALA A 98 1.06 -8.26 -7.50
C ALA A 98 2.38 -8.71 -6.86
N ALA A 99 2.48 -8.61 -5.54
CA ALA A 99 3.68 -8.97 -4.79
C ALA A 99 4.00 -10.49 -4.83
N PRO A 100 3.04 -11.40 -4.51
CA PRO A 100 3.30 -12.84 -4.63
C PRO A 100 3.52 -13.31 -6.08
N LEU A 101 2.77 -12.77 -7.06
CA LEU A 101 2.96 -13.12 -8.47
C LEU A 101 4.37 -12.75 -8.96
N THR A 102 4.85 -11.56 -8.59
CA THR A 102 6.21 -11.13 -8.92
C THR A 102 7.26 -11.96 -8.21
N MET A 103 7.02 -12.39 -6.97
CA MET A 103 7.93 -13.31 -6.28
C MET A 103 8.02 -14.68 -6.97
N VAL A 104 6.89 -15.25 -7.39
CA VAL A 104 6.87 -16.50 -8.17
C VAL A 104 7.64 -16.34 -9.48
N LEU A 105 7.42 -15.22 -10.19
CA LEU A 105 8.17 -14.91 -11.42
C LEU A 105 9.67 -14.79 -11.16
N LYS A 106 10.07 -14.11 -10.08
CA LYS A 106 11.47 -13.98 -9.68
C LYS A 106 12.11 -15.35 -9.41
N LEU A 107 11.43 -16.22 -8.65
CA LEU A 107 11.91 -17.57 -8.36
C LEU A 107 12.07 -18.40 -9.64
N ALA A 108 11.12 -18.29 -10.57
CA ALA A 108 11.21 -18.94 -11.87
C ALA A 108 12.43 -18.44 -12.69
N LEU A 109 12.69 -17.12 -12.69
CA LEU A 109 13.85 -16.53 -13.38
C LEU A 109 15.18 -16.97 -12.77
N LEU A 110 15.25 -17.10 -11.44
CA LEU A 110 16.44 -17.57 -10.71
C LEU A 110 16.74 -19.06 -10.94
N SER A 111 15.74 -19.87 -11.31
CA SER A 111 15.91 -21.30 -11.57
C SER A 111 16.76 -21.61 -12.81
N SER A 112 16.96 -20.67 -13.74
CA SER A 112 17.74 -20.88 -14.97
C SER A 112 19.01 -20.03 -14.99
N LYS A 113 20.16 -20.66 -15.28
CA LYS A 113 21.47 -19.99 -15.36
C LYS A 113 21.50 -18.82 -16.37
N LYS A 114 20.65 -18.86 -17.42
CA LYS A 114 20.62 -17.83 -18.48
C LYS A 114 19.81 -16.59 -18.08
N THR A 115 18.78 -16.74 -17.25
CA THR A 115 17.87 -15.65 -16.81
C THR A 115 18.12 -15.19 -15.39
N LYS A 116 19.07 -15.82 -14.67
CA LYS A 116 19.42 -15.48 -13.29
C LYS A 116 19.71 -13.98 -13.09
N TRP A 117 20.29 -13.31 -14.09
CA TRP A 117 20.58 -11.87 -14.03
C TRP A 117 19.30 -11.02 -13.88
N LEU A 118 18.20 -11.38 -14.55
CA LEU A 118 16.91 -10.69 -14.39
C LEU A 118 16.35 -10.89 -12.97
N GLY A 119 16.46 -12.10 -12.43
CA GLY A 119 16.04 -12.38 -11.05
C GLY A 119 16.81 -11.56 -10.01
N VAL A 120 18.11 -11.33 -10.22
CA VAL A 120 18.95 -10.50 -9.35
C VAL A 120 18.61 -9.01 -9.46
N LEU A 121 18.22 -8.52 -10.65
CA LEU A 121 17.76 -7.13 -10.81
C LEU A 121 16.44 -6.84 -10.08
N LEU A 122 15.62 -7.88 -9.85
CA LEU A 122 14.37 -7.75 -9.12
C LEU A 122 14.56 -7.79 -7.59
N SER A 123 15.71 -8.29 -7.13
CA SER A 123 16.08 -8.36 -5.71
C SER A 123 16.34 -6.98 -5.11
N LYS A 124 16.06 -6.82 -3.82
CA LYS A 124 16.43 -5.62 -3.08
C LYS A 124 17.92 -5.69 -2.75
N LYS A 125 18.65 -4.61 -3.01
CA LYS A 125 20.06 -4.49 -2.63
C LYS A 125 20.19 -4.17 -1.15
#